data_AF-A0A518G9N3-F1
#
_entry.id   AF-A0A518G9N3-F1
#
_cell.length_a   1.000
_cell.length_b   1.000
_cell.length_c   1.000
_cell.angle_alpha   90.00
_cell.angle_beta   90.00
_cell.angle_gamma   90.00
#
_symmetry.space_group_name_H-M   'P 1'
#
loop_
_entity.id
_entity.type
_entity.pdbx_description
1 polymer ?
#
loop_
_entity_poly.entity_id
_entity_poly.type
_entity_poly.pdbx_seq_one_letter_code
_entity_poly.pdbx_strand_id
1 'polypeptide(L)'
;MPDDPSLFPTGISRHQLESLSSFADSAQGASAGLLLSQAEEHAKNAEVAYLQNAIVNRRLAIAILDSIQAVLSRWSELPESYKYWLGGAIRYFVSSNDEEPDFNSPIGFEDDVEVLNACLRFARLNDLCLAVEDYDDA
;
A
#
# COMPACT_ATOMS: atom_id res chain seq x y z
N MET A 1 -14.73 14.54 23.48
CA MET A 1 -14.01 13.32 23.86
C MET A 1 -12.73 13.33 23.07
N PRO A 2 -11.55 13.15 23.67
CA PRO A 2 -10.31 13.04 22.89
C PRO A 2 -10.35 11.71 22.14
N ASP A 3 -9.99 11.73 20.86
CA ASP A 3 -9.79 10.58 20.00
C ASP A 3 -9.09 9.44 20.75
N ASP A 4 -9.77 8.31 20.86
CA ASP A 4 -9.12 7.06 21.23
C ASP A 4 -8.03 6.82 20.18
N PRO A 5 -6.73 6.79 20.55
CA PRO A 5 -5.71 6.43 19.58
C PRO A 5 -5.99 4.98 19.22
N SER A 6 -6.58 4.75 18.04
CA SER A 6 -6.76 3.39 17.54
C SER A 6 -5.40 2.69 17.65
N LEU A 7 -5.39 1.43 18.07
CA LEU A 7 -4.14 0.65 18.18
C LEU A 7 -3.68 0.11 16.82
N PHE A 8 -4.57 0.19 15.84
CA PHE A 8 -4.43 -0.34 14.50
C PHE A 8 -5.15 0.56 13.47
N PRO A 9 -4.83 0.45 12.18
CA PRO A 9 -5.53 1.12 11.09
C PRO A 9 -7.02 0.78 11.06
N THR A 10 -7.87 1.77 10.79
CA THR A 10 -9.33 1.61 10.71
C THR A 10 -9.85 2.04 9.35
N GLY A 11 -11.11 1.68 9.04
CA GLY A 11 -11.72 2.01 7.76
C GLY A 11 -11.47 1.00 6.63
N ILE A 12 -10.89 -0.16 6.96
CA ILE A 12 -10.72 -1.32 6.08
C ILE A 12 -11.56 -2.50 6.57
N SER A 13 -11.82 -3.46 5.67
CA SER A 13 -12.53 -4.69 6.01
C SER A 13 -11.75 -5.55 7.01
N ARG A 14 -12.47 -6.48 7.66
CA ARG A 14 -11.85 -7.42 8.59
C ARG A 14 -10.80 -8.30 7.90
N HIS A 15 -11.07 -8.75 6.68
CA HIS A 15 -10.15 -9.58 5.90
C HIS A 15 -8.86 -8.81 5.59
N GLN A 16 -8.97 -7.58 5.08
CA GLN A 16 -7.82 -6.71 4.83
C GLN A 16 -7.01 -6.46 6.10
N LEU A 17 -7.65 -6.26 7.26
CA LEU A 17 -6.94 -6.07 8.52
C LEU A 17 -6.19 -7.33 8.98
N GLU A 18 -6.78 -8.52 8.78
CA GLU A 18 -6.15 -9.81 9.09
C GLU A 18 -4.94 -10.06 8.19
N SER A 19 -5.06 -9.84 6.88
CA SER A 19 -3.95 -9.92 5.92
C SER A 19 -2.87 -8.88 6.22
N LEU A 20 -3.25 -7.63 6.47
CA LEU A 20 -2.34 -6.55 6.82
C LEU A 20 -1.53 -6.89 8.08
N SER A 21 -2.15 -7.46 9.11
CA SER A 21 -1.44 -7.89 10.33
C SER A 21 -0.38 -8.95 10.01
N SER A 22 -0.72 -9.95 9.20
CA SER A 22 0.22 -10.99 8.75
C SER A 22 1.40 -10.39 7.98
N PHE A 23 1.12 -9.45 7.07
CA PHE A 23 2.17 -8.77 6.33
C PHE A 23 3.03 -7.86 7.20
N ALA A 24 2.43 -7.18 8.18
CA ALA A 24 3.14 -6.32 9.14
C ALA A 24 4.11 -7.13 10.01
N ASP A 25 3.69 -8.31 10.48
CA ASP A 25 4.57 -9.27 11.16
C ASP A 25 5.72 -9.71 10.26
N SER A 26 5.45 -10.01 8.99
CA SER A 26 6.47 -10.41 8.02
C SER A 26 7.44 -9.26 7.65
N ALA A 27 6.96 -8.01 7.72
CA ALA A 27 7.72 -6.80 7.43
C ALA A 27 8.57 -6.33 8.62
N GLN A 28 8.38 -6.91 9.81
CA GLN A 28 9.09 -6.48 11.00
C GLN A 28 10.61 -6.62 10.81
N GLY A 29 11.33 -5.53 11.07
CA GLY A 29 12.78 -5.47 10.88
C GLY A 29 13.24 -5.32 9.42
N ALA A 30 12.32 -5.21 8.45
CA ALA A 30 12.67 -4.83 7.09
C ALA A 30 13.22 -3.40 7.05
N SER A 31 14.25 -3.18 6.23
CA SER A 31 14.78 -1.84 6.00
C SER A 31 13.91 -1.09 5.00
N ALA A 32 13.89 0.26 5.10
CA ALA A 32 13.23 1.10 4.11
C ALA A 32 13.72 0.82 2.68
N GLY A 33 15.02 0.55 2.51
CA GLY A 33 15.59 0.22 1.20
C GLY A 33 15.05 -1.09 0.63
N LEU A 34 14.88 -2.13 1.46
CA LEU A 34 14.30 -3.39 1.01
C LEU A 34 12.83 -3.21 0.58
N LEU A 35 12.03 -2.53 1.42
CA LEU A 35 10.63 -2.24 1.14
C LEU A 35 10.46 -1.43 -0.16
N LEU A 36 11.32 -0.43 -0.36
CA LEU A 36 11.32 0.39 -1.56
C LEU A 36 11.63 -0.45 -2.81
N SER A 37 12.71 -1.22 -2.79
CA SER A 37 13.11 -2.02 -3.97
C SER A 37 12.03 -3.05 -4.35
N GLN A 38 11.34 -3.63 -3.36
CA GLN A 38 10.23 -4.54 -3.62
C GLN A 38 9.01 -3.83 -4.24
N ALA A 39 8.64 -2.65 -3.73
CA ALA A 39 7.55 -1.86 -4.29
C ALA A 39 7.88 -1.37 -5.72
N GLU A 40 9.12 -0.95 -5.98
CA GLU A 40 9.59 -0.56 -7.32
C GLU A 40 9.52 -1.72 -8.31
N GLU A 41 9.92 -2.92 -7.89
CA GLU A 41 9.83 -4.13 -8.70
C GLU A 41 8.36 -4.47 -9.03
N HIS A 42 7.48 -4.39 -8.04
CA HIS A 42 6.04 -4.65 -8.23
C HIS A 42 5.41 -3.63 -9.20
N ALA A 43 5.67 -2.34 -9.04
CA ALA A 43 5.17 -1.31 -9.96
C ALA A 43 5.70 -1.49 -11.39
N LYS A 44 6.96 -1.91 -11.55
CA LYS A 44 7.54 -2.26 -12.86
C LYS A 44 6.85 -3.48 -13.47
N ASN A 45 6.50 -4.47 -12.66
CA ASN A 45 5.74 -5.63 -13.12
C ASN A 45 4.33 -5.21 -13.59
N ALA A 46 3.68 -4.27 -12.89
CA ALA A 46 2.42 -3.68 -13.33
C ALA A 46 2.55 -2.93 -14.66
N GLU A 47 3.65 -2.21 -14.89
CA GLU A 47 3.94 -1.59 -16.19
C GLU A 47 4.08 -2.64 -17.31
N VAL A 48 4.84 -3.71 -17.06
CA VAL A 48 5.00 -4.81 -18.04
C VAL A 48 3.67 -5.51 -18.30
N ALA A 49 2.87 -5.75 -17.26
CA ALA A 49 1.54 -6.35 -17.39
C ALA A 49 0.59 -5.46 -18.19
N TYR A 50 0.62 -4.14 -17.97
CA TYR A 50 -0.16 -3.17 -18.76
C TYR A 50 0.16 -3.23 -20.25
N LEU A 51 1.44 -3.40 -20.62
CA LEU A 51 1.84 -3.56 -22.03
C LEU A 51 1.24 -4.81 -22.68
N GLN A 52 0.93 -5.84 -21.89
CA GLN A 52 0.30 -7.08 -22.33
C GLN A 52 -1.23 -7.04 -22.23
N ASN A 53 -1.75 -6.26 -21.28
CA ASN A 53 -3.15 -6.14 -20.95
C ASN A 53 -3.46 -4.71 -20.47
N ALA A 54 -3.96 -3.87 -21.38
CA ALA A 54 -4.23 -2.46 -21.10
C ALA A 54 -5.32 -2.22 -20.03
N ILE A 55 -5.96 -3.29 -19.52
CA ILE A 55 -6.91 -3.22 -18.40
C ILE A 55 -6.21 -2.92 -17.07
N VAL A 56 -4.91 -3.21 -16.92
CA VAL A 56 -4.18 -3.02 -15.66
C VAL A 56 -4.07 -1.52 -15.35
N ASN A 57 -4.49 -1.09 -14.17
CA ASN A 57 -4.38 0.32 -13.79
C ASN A 57 -2.93 0.70 -13.41
N ARG A 58 -2.06 0.86 -14.42
CA ARG A 58 -0.65 1.21 -14.20
C ARG A 58 -0.52 2.56 -13.49
N ARG A 59 -1.45 3.49 -13.73
CA ARG A 59 -1.40 4.84 -13.16
C ARG A 59 -1.56 4.78 -11.65
N LEU A 60 -2.48 3.95 -11.17
CA LEU A 60 -2.70 3.72 -9.75
C LEU A 60 -1.50 3.02 -9.09
N ALA A 61 -0.92 2.00 -9.74
CA ALA A 61 0.28 1.33 -9.23
C ALA A 61 1.48 2.29 -9.06
N ILE A 62 1.68 3.21 -10.01
CA ILE A 62 2.73 4.24 -9.91
C ILE A 62 2.41 5.23 -8.78
N ALA A 63 1.15 5.66 -8.63
CA ALA A 63 0.76 6.57 -7.56
C ALA A 63 0.92 5.96 -6.15
N ILE A 64 0.65 4.65 -6.01
CA ILE A 64 0.94 3.88 -4.80
C ILE A 64 2.45 3.92 -4.51
N LEU A 65 3.29 3.63 -5.50
CA LEU A 65 4.74 3.70 -5.35
C LEU A 65 5.23 5.09 -4.94
N ASP A 66 4.72 6.15 -5.55
CA ASP A 66 5.09 7.54 -5.21
C ASP A 66 4.75 7.86 -3.75
N SER A 67 3.59 7.40 -3.28
CA SER A 67 3.17 7.54 -1.88
C SER A 67 4.07 6.75 -0.93
N ILE A 68 4.43 5.53 -1.30
CA ILE A 68 5.38 4.68 -0.54
C ILE A 68 6.75 5.36 -0.48
N GLN A 69 7.26 5.91 -1.57
CA GLN A 69 8.52 6.66 -1.60
C GLN A 69 8.49 7.86 -0.66
N ALA A 70 7.39 8.63 -0.66
CA ALA A 70 7.22 9.76 0.24
C ALA A 70 7.24 9.32 1.71
N VAL A 71 6.57 8.23 2.07
CA VAL A 71 6.62 7.64 3.43
C VAL A 71 8.03 7.20 3.78
N LEU A 72 8.69 6.44 2.91
CA LEU A 72 10.00 5.85 3.16
C LEU A 72 11.10 6.92 3.26
N SER A 73 10.94 8.07 2.60
CA SER A 73 11.86 9.22 2.74
C SER A 73 11.94 9.76 4.18
N ARG A 74 10.89 9.52 4.98
CA ARG A 74 10.77 9.95 6.38
C ARG A 74 10.82 8.76 7.34
N TRP A 75 11.16 7.56 6.86
CA TRP A 75 11.02 6.31 7.60
C TRP A 75 11.68 6.35 8.97
N SER A 76 12.92 6.85 9.06
CA SER A 76 13.67 6.91 10.32
C SER A 76 13.02 7.80 11.38
N GLU A 77 12.20 8.78 10.98
CA GLU A 77 11.51 9.72 11.87
C GLU A 77 10.19 9.16 12.41
N LEU A 78 9.67 8.09 11.81
CA LEU A 78 8.39 7.51 12.20
C LEU A 78 8.51 6.66 13.48
N PRO A 79 7.49 6.70 14.36
CA PRO A 79 7.34 5.74 15.46
C PRO A 79 7.29 4.30 14.96
N GLU A 80 7.80 3.36 15.76
CA GLU A 80 7.80 1.93 15.43
C GLU A 80 6.40 1.36 15.19
N SER A 81 5.38 1.85 15.89
CA SER A 81 3.99 1.46 15.66
C SER A 81 3.51 1.86 14.26
N TYR A 82 3.95 3.01 13.74
CA TYR A 82 3.59 3.45 12.39
C TYR A 82 4.36 2.66 11.35
N LYS A 83 5.66 2.44 11.58
CA LYS A 83 6.50 1.59 10.71
C LYS A 83 5.96 0.17 10.59
N TYR A 84 5.44 -0.40 11.68
CA TYR A 84 4.86 -1.73 11.67
C TYR A 84 3.69 -1.83 10.66
N TRP A 85 2.69 -0.95 10.79
CA TRP A 85 1.52 -0.98 9.91
C TRP A 85 1.82 -0.51 8.48
N LEU A 86 2.68 0.50 8.30
CA LEU A 86 3.10 0.96 6.97
C LEU A 86 3.95 -0.09 6.25
N GLY A 87 4.82 -0.79 6.97
CA GLY A 87 5.61 -1.90 6.41
C GLY A 87 4.71 -3.05 5.99
N GLY A 88 3.67 -3.33 6.76
CA GLY A 88 2.61 -4.27 6.38
C GLY A 88 1.88 -3.86 5.11
N ALA A 89 1.47 -2.59 4.99
CA ALA A 89 0.77 -2.10 3.79
C ALA A 89 1.66 -2.16 2.54
N ILE A 90 2.94 -1.83 2.65
CA ILE A 90 3.88 -1.95 1.53
C ILE A 90 4.02 -3.42 1.11
N ARG A 91 4.07 -4.34 2.07
CA ARG A 91 4.13 -5.78 1.76
C ARG A 91 2.83 -6.33 1.21
N TYR A 92 1.70 -5.83 1.67
CA TYR A 92 0.39 -6.14 1.11
C TYR A 92 0.43 -5.84 -0.40
N PHE A 93 0.75 -4.60 -0.78
CA PHE A 93 0.91 -4.18 -2.19
C PHE A 93 1.87 -5.05 -3.01
N VAL A 94 3.00 -5.45 -2.43
CA VAL A 94 3.98 -6.30 -3.15
C VAL A 94 3.48 -7.74 -3.33
N SER A 95 2.70 -8.25 -2.38
CA SER A 95 2.29 -9.65 -2.28
C SER A 95 0.89 -9.95 -2.84
N SER A 96 0.07 -8.95 -3.18
CA SER A 96 -1.32 -9.13 -3.69
C SER A 96 -1.44 -10.00 -4.96
N ASN A 97 -0.33 -10.31 -5.62
CA ASN A 97 -0.27 -11.08 -6.87
C ASN A 97 -0.68 -12.58 -6.78
N ASP A 98 -1.13 -13.11 -5.63
CA ASP A 98 -1.34 -14.55 -5.42
C ASP A 98 -2.81 -15.04 -5.27
N GLU A 99 -3.83 -14.19 -5.00
CA GLU A 99 -5.21 -14.68 -4.75
C GLU A 99 -6.31 -14.18 -5.70
N GLU A 100 -6.33 -12.89 -6.07
CA GLU A 100 -7.01 -12.39 -7.28
C GLU A 100 -5.94 -11.64 -8.08
N PRO A 101 -5.71 -11.94 -9.37
CA PRO A 101 -4.52 -11.42 -10.00
C PRO A 101 -4.72 -9.92 -10.23
N ASP A 102 -3.91 -9.08 -9.57
CA ASP A 102 -3.80 -7.62 -9.80
C ASP A 102 -3.69 -7.30 -11.31
N PHE A 103 -3.22 -8.28 -12.10
CA PHE A 103 -3.05 -8.20 -13.55
C PHE A 103 -4.24 -8.68 -14.40
N ASN A 104 -5.31 -9.18 -13.77
CA ASN A 104 -6.49 -9.71 -14.45
C ASN A 104 -7.78 -8.90 -14.18
N SER A 105 -7.71 -7.81 -13.41
CA SER A 105 -8.85 -6.93 -13.13
C SER A 105 -8.48 -5.46 -13.29
N PRO A 106 -9.36 -4.60 -13.86
CA PRO A 106 -9.15 -3.15 -13.92
C PRO A 106 -9.12 -2.47 -12.54
N ILE A 107 -9.65 -3.16 -11.53
CA ILE A 107 -9.83 -2.71 -10.14
C ILE A 107 -8.68 -3.22 -9.23
N GLY A 108 -7.68 -3.92 -9.79
CA GLY A 108 -6.72 -4.75 -9.05
C GLY A 108 -5.79 -4.04 -8.04
N PHE A 109 -5.82 -2.71 -7.92
CA PHE A 109 -5.02 -1.97 -6.94
C PHE A 109 -5.87 -1.13 -5.96
N GLU A 110 -7.21 -1.22 -6.04
CA GLU A 110 -8.10 -0.42 -5.18
C GLU A 110 -7.99 -0.85 -3.71
N ASP A 111 -7.87 -2.14 -3.45
CA ASP A 111 -7.73 -2.69 -2.11
C ASP A 111 -6.36 -2.32 -1.50
N ASP A 112 -5.29 -2.31 -2.31
CA ASP A 112 -4.00 -1.79 -1.91
C ASP A 112 -4.08 -0.33 -1.48
N VAL A 113 -4.83 0.50 -2.23
CA VAL A 113 -5.06 1.91 -1.88
C VAL A 113 -5.87 2.04 -0.60
N GLU A 114 -6.91 1.23 -0.40
CA GLU A 114 -7.68 1.22 0.84
C GLU A 114 -6.80 0.91 2.05
N VAL A 115 -5.99 -0.15 1.95
CA VAL A 115 -5.05 -0.59 3.00
C VAL A 115 -3.99 0.47 3.26
N LEU A 116 -3.35 0.99 2.21
CA LEU A 116 -2.33 2.02 2.33
C LEU A 116 -2.90 3.30 2.97
N ASN A 117 -4.06 3.77 2.50
CA ASN A 117 -4.71 4.96 3.03
C ASN A 117 -5.10 4.81 4.50
N ALA A 118 -5.55 3.63 4.93
CA ALA A 118 -5.84 3.37 6.33
C ALA A 118 -4.57 3.49 7.20
N CYS A 119 -3.45 2.94 6.74
CA CYS A 119 -2.16 3.06 7.42
C CYS A 119 -1.61 4.49 7.42
N LEU A 120 -1.77 5.23 6.31
CA LEU A 120 -1.37 6.63 6.21
C LEU A 120 -2.16 7.51 7.18
N ARG A 121 -3.49 7.34 7.25
CA ARG A 121 -4.35 8.07 8.19
C ARG A 121 -3.98 7.77 9.64
N PHE A 122 -3.73 6.50 9.94
CA PHE A 122 -3.23 6.06 11.24
C PHE A 122 -1.90 6.73 11.61
N ALA A 123 -0.98 6.86 10.66
CA ALA A 123 0.30 7.54 10.82
C ALA A 123 0.21 9.08 10.73
N ARG A 124 -0.99 9.65 10.55
CA ARG A 124 -1.25 11.09 10.37
C ARG A 124 -0.60 11.70 9.12
N LEU A 125 -0.46 10.90 8.07
CA LEU A 125 0.09 11.26 6.76
C LEU A 125 -1.04 11.37 5.71
N ASN A 126 -2.12 12.08 6.06
CA ASN A 126 -3.32 12.21 5.22
C ASN A 126 -3.04 12.88 3.87
N ASP A 127 -1.99 13.70 3.82
CA ASP A 127 -1.50 14.39 2.62
C ASP A 127 -0.94 13.43 1.55
N LEU A 128 -0.61 12.20 1.93
CA LEU A 128 -0.13 11.15 1.03
C LEU A 128 -1.24 10.17 0.61
N CYS A 129 -2.49 10.38 1.08
CA CYS A 129 -3.59 9.50 0.72
C CYS A 129 -3.97 9.67 -0.76
N LEU A 130 -4.34 8.58 -1.41
CA LEU A 130 -4.76 8.54 -2.79
C LEU A 130 -6.28 8.45 -2.91
N ALA A 131 -6.86 9.14 -3.89
CA ALA A 131 -8.23 8.92 -4.33
C ALA A 131 -8.19 8.08 -5.60
N VAL A 132 -8.75 6.86 -5.57
CA VAL A 132 -8.76 5.94 -6.72
C VAL A 132 -9.35 6.61 -7.97
N GLU A 133 -10.43 7.38 -7.79
CA GLU A 133 -11.15 8.09 -8.87
C GLU A 133 -10.26 9.02 -9.71
N ASP A 134 -9.14 9.51 -9.17
CA ASP A 134 -8.18 10.35 -9.93
C ASP A 134 -7.38 9.54 -10.97
N TYR A 135 -7.42 8.22 -10.86
CA TYR A 135 -6.64 7.26 -11.64
C TYR A 135 -7.50 6.29 -12.44
N ASP A 136 -8.83 6.41 -12.41
CA ASP A 136 -9.70 5.74 -13.37
C ASP A 136 -9.45 6.33 -14.75
N ASP A 137 -9.04 5.48 -15.70
CA ASP A 137 -8.95 5.88 -17.10
C ASP A 137 -10.37 6.02 -17.66
N ALA A 138 -10.74 7.26 -18.02
CA ALA A 138 -12.00 7.62 -18.67
C ALA A 138 -12.11 7.08 -20.10
#